data_AF-A0A7C0YYL3-F1
#
_entry.id   AF-A0A7C0YYL3-F1
#
_cell.length_a   1.000
_cell.length_b   1.000
_cell.length_c   1.000
_cell.angle_alpha   90.00
_cell.angle_beta   90.00
_cell.angle_gamma   90.00
#
_symmetry.space_group_name_H-M   'P 1'
#
loop_
_entity.id
_entity.type
_entity.pdbx_description
1 polymer ?
#
loop_
_entity_poly.entity_id
_entity_poly.type
_entity_poly.pdbx_seq_one_letter_code
_entity_poly.pdbx_strand_id
1 'polypeptide(L)'
;KTVDYFGQPIPKVNVTITREKSHSYSAVTKADGTATFQELIGGTYQINAYLNGQNDPAAATVTYIGETRTLELKLERHVIIAGMLVETAQLATLIAIILVAIFVAALELYLKRRRKKLSSE
;
A
#
# COMPACT_ATOMS: atom_id res chain seq x y z
N LYS A 1 -13.22 -2.52 -3.69
CA LYS A 1 -12.65 -1.54 -2.73
C LYS A 1 -11.15 -1.75 -2.70
N THR A 2 -10.38 -0.70 -2.99
CA THR A 2 -8.91 -0.73 -2.90
C THR A 2 -8.49 -0.22 -1.52
N VAL A 3 -7.62 -0.97 -0.86
CA VAL A 3 -7.12 -0.63 0.47
C VAL A 3 -5.61 -0.76 0.54
N ASP A 4 -5.00 -0.03 1.46
CA ASP A 4 -3.57 -0.08 1.74
C ASP A 4 -3.20 -1.27 2.65
N TYR A 5 -1.92 -1.35 3.04
CA TYR A 5 -1.42 -2.39 3.93
C TYR A 5 -2.17 -2.50 5.27
N PHE A 6 -2.71 -1.38 5.79
CA PHE A 6 -3.46 -1.31 7.05
C PHE A 6 -4.98 -1.32 6.86
N GLY A 7 -5.48 -1.49 5.63
CA GLY A 7 -6.92 -1.50 5.34
C GLY A 7 -7.52 -0.10 5.11
N GLN A 8 -6.70 0.96 5.06
CA GLN A 8 -7.19 2.30 4.75
C GLN A 8 -7.59 2.39 3.27
N PRO A 9 -8.71 3.03 2.93
CA PRO A 9 -9.16 3.16 1.55
C PRO A 9 -8.20 4.00 0.71
N ILE A 10 -7.85 3.52 -0.49
CA ILE A 10 -7.00 4.27 -1.43
C ILE A 10 -7.85 4.88 -2.54
N PRO A 11 -7.96 6.22 -2.62
CA PRO A 11 -8.67 6.89 -3.70
C PRO A 11 -7.83 7.01 -4.97
N LYS A 12 -8.46 7.33 -6.09
CA LYS A 12 -7.81 7.61 -7.39
C LYS A 12 -6.99 6.44 -7.95
N VAL A 13 -7.32 5.21 -7.57
CA VAL A 13 -6.75 4.00 -8.16
C VAL A 13 -7.55 3.64 -9.40
N ASN A 14 -6.89 3.41 -10.52
CA ASN A 14 -7.56 2.92 -11.72
C ASN A 14 -7.73 1.39 -11.60
N VAL A 15 -8.96 0.94 -11.42
CA VAL A 15 -9.29 -0.48 -11.40
C VAL A 15 -9.74 -0.88 -12.79
N THR A 16 -9.15 -1.93 -13.34
CA THR A 16 -9.61 -2.56 -14.56
C THR A 16 -10.15 -3.95 -14.27
N ILE A 17 -11.21 -4.32 -14.98
CA ILE A 17 -11.74 -5.67 -14.99
C ILE A 17 -11.73 -6.17 -16.42
N THR A 18 -11.24 -7.39 -16.61
CA THR A 18 -11.06 -7.98 -17.94
C THR A 18 -11.66 -9.38 -17.93
N ARG A 19 -12.61 -9.61 -18.84
CA ARG A 19 -13.18 -10.93 -19.13
C ARG A 19 -12.73 -11.36 -20.51
N GLU A 20 -11.99 -12.46 -20.58
CA GLU A 20 -11.31 -12.92 -21.80
C GLU A 20 -10.37 -11.82 -22.35
N LYS A 21 -9.72 -12.02 -23.50
CA LYS A 21 -8.71 -11.07 -23.99
C LYS A 21 -9.28 -9.78 -24.62
N SER A 22 -10.60 -9.62 -24.70
CA SER A 22 -11.25 -8.57 -25.50
C SER A 22 -12.19 -7.63 -24.76
N HIS A 23 -12.75 -8.00 -23.60
CA HIS A 23 -13.68 -7.15 -22.87
C HIS A 23 -13.03 -6.60 -21.61
N SER A 24 -12.60 -5.34 -21.66
CA SER A 24 -12.01 -4.63 -20.52
C SER A 24 -12.82 -3.38 -20.16
N TYR A 25 -13.07 -3.20 -18.89
CA TYR A 25 -13.73 -2.02 -18.32
C TYR A 25 -12.80 -1.38 -17.30
N SER A 26 -12.89 -0.06 -17.13
CA SER A 26 -12.10 0.68 -16.14
C SER A 26 -12.97 1.63 -15.31
N ALA A 27 -12.61 1.78 -14.04
CA ALA A 27 -13.23 2.74 -13.14
C ALA A 27 -12.21 3.21 -12.11
N VAL A 28 -12.27 4.50 -11.79
CA VAL A 28 -11.38 5.12 -10.80
C VAL A 28 -12.03 5.11 -9.42
N THR A 29 -11.26 4.77 -8.39
CA THR A 29 -11.78 4.71 -7.03
C THR A 29 -12.08 6.09 -6.45
N LYS A 30 -13.21 6.19 -5.74
CA LYS A 30 -13.64 7.39 -4.99
C LYS A 30 -12.84 7.54 -3.69
N ALA A 31 -13.16 8.59 -2.93
CA ALA A 31 -12.56 8.87 -1.61
C ALA A 31 -12.61 7.68 -0.62
N ASP A 32 -13.64 6.84 -0.72
CA ASP A 32 -13.84 5.65 0.11
C ASP A 32 -13.14 4.39 -0.44
N GLY A 33 -12.34 4.53 -1.51
CA GLY A 33 -11.64 3.43 -2.16
C GLY A 33 -12.52 2.54 -3.03
N THR A 34 -13.78 2.93 -3.30
CA THR A 34 -14.69 2.13 -4.11
C THR A 34 -14.67 2.52 -5.58
N ALA A 35 -14.64 1.51 -6.45
CA ALA A 35 -14.95 1.60 -7.87
C ALA A 35 -16.10 0.62 -8.15
N THR A 36 -17.11 1.07 -8.87
CA THR A 36 -18.33 0.29 -9.13
C THR A 36 -18.40 -0.04 -10.61
N PHE A 37 -18.63 -1.32 -10.91
CA PHE A 37 -18.89 -1.82 -12.24
C PHE A 37 -20.30 -2.41 -12.24
N GLN A 38 -21.13 -2.00 -13.20
CA GLN A 38 -22.53 -2.43 -13.32
C GLN A 38 -22.69 -3.31 -14.56
N GLU A 39 -23.79 -4.07 -14.60
CA GLU A 39 -24.19 -4.85 -15.78
C GLU A 39 -23.14 -5.87 -16.26
N LEU A 40 -22.34 -6.39 -15.33
CA LEU A 40 -21.39 -7.46 -15.62
C LEU A 40 -22.11 -8.79 -15.79
N ILE A 41 -21.82 -9.46 -16.90
CA ILE A 41 -22.25 -10.83 -17.13
C ILE A 41 -21.45 -11.75 -16.20
N GLY A 42 -22.13 -12.71 -15.56
CA GLY A 42 -21.49 -13.66 -14.66
C GLY A 42 -20.33 -14.43 -15.34
N GLY A 43 -19.21 -14.57 -14.64
CA GLY A 43 -18.01 -15.22 -15.18
C GLY A 43 -16.73 -14.94 -14.40
N THR A 44 -15.62 -15.48 -14.89
CA THR A 44 -14.29 -15.24 -14.33
C THR A 44 -13.68 -13.97 -14.90
N TYR A 45 -13.21 -13.09 -14.02
CA TYR A 45 -12.58 -11.82 -14.36
C TYR A 45 -11.17 -11.77 -13.81
N GLN A 46 -10.26 -11.21 -14.61
CA GLN A 46 -9.01 -10.64 -14.11
C GLN A 46 -9.26 -9.21 -13.68
N ILE A 47 -8.87 -8.87 -12.46
CA ILE A 47 -9.07 -7.56 -11.84
C ILE A 47 -7.70 -7.01 -11.49
N ASN A 48 -7.34 -5.86 -12.04
CA ASN A 48 -6.07 -5.20 -11.81
C ASN A 48 -6.31 -3.80 -11.22
N ALA A 49 -5.48 -3.40 -10.27
CA ALA A 49 -5.48 -2.07 -9.70
C ALA A 49 -4.16 -1.37 -10.05
N TYR A 50 -4.25 -0.23 -10.74
CA TYR A 50 -3.11 0.58 -11.16
C TYR A 50 -3.08 1.89 -10.39
N LEU A 51 -1.92 2.20 -9.83
CA LEU A 51 -1.66 3.53 -9.31
C LEU A 51 -1.40 4.49 -10.47
N ASN A 52 -1.69 5.77 -10.26
CA ASN A 52 -1.53 6.78 -11.28
C ASN A 52 -0.06 6.82 -11.77
N GLY A 53 0.13 6.77 -13.09
CA GLY A 53 1.45 6.78 -13.72
C GLY A 53 2.22 5.45 -13.69
N GLN A 54 1.63 4.36 -13.17
CA GLN A 54 2.25 3.03 -13.20
C GLN A 54 1.68 2.15 -14.32
N ASN A 55 2.55 1.45 -15.03
CA ASN A 55 2.18 0.48 -16.07
C ASN A 55 1.92 -0.92 -15.50
N ASP A 56 2.55 -1.24 -14.37
CA ASP A 56 2.36 -2.50 -13.66
C ASP A 56 1.23 -2.38 -12.64
N PRO A 57 0.41 -3.43 -12.45
CA PRO A 57 -0.63 -3.43 -11.45
C PRO A 57 -0.02 -3.47 -10.04
N ALA A 58 -0.47 -2.56 -9.18
CA ALA A 58 -0.12 -2.55 -7.76
C ALA A 58 -0.82 -3.67 -6.97
N ALA A 59 -1.94 -4.17 -7.48
CA ALA A 59 -2.59 -5.41 -7.03
C ALA A 59 -3.32 -6.07 -8.21
N ALA A 60 -3.35 -7.40 -8.23
CA ALA A 60 -4.07 -8.17 -9.24
C ALA A 60 -4.72 -9.40 -8.60
N THR A 61 -5.90 -9.77 -9.09
CA THR A 61 -6.59 -10.99 -8.68
C THR A 61 -7.44 -11.55 -9.82
N VAL A 62 -7.74 -12.85 -9.75
CA VAL A 62 -8.66 -13.52 -10.67
C VAL A 62 -9.76 -14.17 -9.85
N THR A 63 -11.02 -13.89 -10.18
CA THR A 63 -12.15 -14.44 -9.43
C THR A 63 -13.41 -14.57 -10.27
N TYR A 64 -14.28 -15.50 -9.88
CA TYR A 64 -15.60 -15.70 -10.47
C TYR A 64 -16.63 -14.77 -9.83
N ILE A 65 -17.26 -13.90 -10.62
CA ILE A 65 -18.34 -13.01 -10.21
C ILE A 65 -19.64 -13.60 -10.77
N GLY A 66 -20.51 -14.11 -9.90
CA GLY A 66 -21.86 -14.59 -10.27
C GLY A 66 -23.00 -13.71 -9.76
N GLU A 67 -22.70 -12.82 -8.81
CA GLU A 67 -23.66 -11.96 -8.14
C GLU A 67 -23.01 -10.64 -7.71
N THR A 68 -23.84 -9.68 -7.27
CA THR A 68 -23.36 -8.39 -6.80
C THR A 68 -22.62 -8.56 -5.48
N ARG A 69 -21.34 -8.12 -5.45
CA ARG A 69 -20.50 -8.18 -4.25
C ARG A 69 -19.41 -7.11 -4.27
N THR A 70 -18.87 -6.82 -3.09
CA THR A 70 -17.68 -5.96 -2.96
C THR A 70 -16.45 -6.84 -2.80
N LEU A 71 -15.48 -6.67 -3.70
CA LEU A 71 -14.16 -7.31 -3.58
C LEU A 71 -13.16 -6.33 -2.99
N GLU A 72 -12.36 -6.80 -2.04
CA GLU A 72 -11.26 -6.02 -1.49
C GLU A 72 -9.96 -6.32 -2.25
N LEU A 73 -9.27 -5.26 -2.69
CA LEU A 73 -7.97 -5.33 -3.35
C LEU A 73 -6.95 -4.63 -2.45
N LYS A 74 -6.11 -5.42 -1.80
CA LYS A 74 -5.09 -4.91 -0.89
C LYS A 74 -3.79 -4.61 -1.65
N LEU A 75 -3.38 -3.34 -1.66
CA LEU A 75 -2.10 -2.90 -2.21
C LEU A 75 -1.03 -3.06 -1.14
N GLU A 76 -0.53 -4.28 -0.97
CA GLU A 76 0.35 -4.68 0.15
C GLU A 76 1.66 -3.88 0.24
N ARG A 77 2.10 -3.31 -0.88
CA ARG A 77 3.34 -2.51 -0.95
C ARG A 77 3.14 -1.05 -0.61
N HIS A 78 1.92 -0.62 -0.27
CA HIS A 78 1.60 0.79 -0.06
C HIS A 78 0.86 1.02 1.26
N VAL A 79 1.07 2.20 1.83
CA VAL A 79 0.43 2.66 3.06
C VAL A 79 0.09 4.14 2.94
N ILE A 80 -1.06 4.55 3.47
CA ILE A 80 -1.45 5.95 3.58
C ILE A 80 -0.97 6.51 4.92
N ILE A 81 -0.17 7.57 4.84
CA ILE A 81 0.29 8.35 5.99
C ILE A 81 0.00 9.82 5.72
N ALA A 82 -0.78 10.46 6.60
CA ALA A 82 -1.14 11.87 6.47
C ALA A 82 -1.73 12.23 5.08
N GLY A 83 -2.53 11.33 4.50
CA GLY A 83 -3.15 11.51 3.18
C GLY A 83 -2.22 11.26 1.99
N MET A 84 -0.95 10.91 2.23
CA MET A 84 0.01 10.55 1.18
C MET A 84 0.16 9.03 1.08
N LEU A 85 0.18 8.52 -0.14
CA LEU A 85 0.48 7.12 -0.42
C LEU A 85 1.99 6.92 -0.45
N VAL A 86 2.51 6.02 0.39
CA VAL A 86 3.93 5.76 0.57
C VAL A 86 4.20 4.28 0.36
N GLU A 87 5.32 3.93 -0.27
CA GLU A 87 5.76 2.54 -0.35
C GLU A 87 6.22 2.03 1.02
N THR A 88 5.77 0.83 1.40
CA THR A 88 6.11 0.24 2.71
C THR A 88 7.62 0.03 2.89
N ALA A 89 8.33 -0.26 1.80
CA ALA A 89 9.79 -0.37 1.79
C ALA A 89 10.47 0.97 2.15
N GLN A 90 10.02 2.08 1.55
CA GLN A 90 10.56 3.41 1.85
C GLN A 90 10.30 3.81 3.31
N LEU A 91 9.10 3.52 3.81
CA LEU A 91 8.75 3.74 5.22
C LEU A 91 9.65 2.91 6.15
N ALA A 92 9.83 1.62 5.85
CA ALA A 92 10.69 0.74 6.64
C ALA A 92 12.15 1.23 6.65
N THR A 93 12.67 1.67 5.51
CA THR A 93 14.01 2.26 5.42
C THR A 93 14.13 3.52 6.27
N LEU A 94 13.15 4.42 6.22
CA LEU A 94 13.15 5.64 7.04
C LEU A 94 13.14 5.32 8.54
N ILE A 95 12.29 4.40 8.96
CA ILE A 95 12.22 3.94 10.37
C ILE A 95 13.56 3.34 10.80
N ALA A 96 14.17 2.49 9.96
CA ALA A 96 15.47 1.88 10.25
C ALA A 96 16.56 2.95 10.44
N ILE A 97 16.62 3.97 9.58
CA ILE A 97 17.58 5.08 9.70
C ILE A 97 17.41 5.81 11.03
N ILE A 98 16.17 6.13 11.42
CA ILE A 98 15.86 6.81 12.69
C ILE A 98 16.30 5.96 13.88
N LEU A 99 16.00 4.65 13.87
CA LEU A 99 16.39 3.73 14.93
C LEU A 99 17.91 3.63 15.06
N VAL A 100 18.62 3.57 13.93
CA VAL A 100 20.10 3.56 13.93
C VAL A 100 20.66 4.87 14.48
N ALA A 101 20.10 6.02 14.10
CA ALA A 101 20.55 7.32 14.63
C ALA A 101 20.33 7.44 16.15
N ILE A 102 19.17 7.00 16.65
CA ILE A 102 18.87 6.94 18.08
C ILE A 102 19.85 6.00 18.79
N PHE A 103 20.11 4.83 18.22
CA PHE A 103 21.04 3.85 18.78
C PHE A 103 22.47 4.41 18.88
N VAL A 104 22.97 5.06 17.83
CA VAL A 104 24.28 5.71 17.84
C VAL A 104 24.34 6.82 18.88
N ALA A 105 23.34 7.71 18.94
CA ALA A 105 23.30 8.77 19.94
C ALA A 105 23.24 8.22 21.38
N ALA A 106 22.46 7.17 21.62
CA ALA A 106 22.40 6.50 22.92
C ALA A 106 23.73 5.86 23.29
N LEU A 107 24.40 5.21 22.33
CA LEU A 107 25.73 4.62 22.51
C LEU A 107 26.77 5.69 22.83
N GLU A 108 26.78 6.80 22.10
CA GLU A 108 27.68 7.94 22.36
C GLU A 108 27.46 8.53 23.75
N LEU A 109 26.21 8.74 24.16
CA LEU A 109 25.88 9.24 25.49
C LEU A 109 26.32 8.26 26.59
N TYR A 110 26.12 6.96 26.38
CA TYR A 110 26.58 5.91 27.29
C TYR A 110 28.11 5.92 27.43
N LEU A 111 28.82 5.93 26.30
CA LEU A 111 30.29 5.96 26.28
C LEU A 111 30.84 7.23 26.94
N LYS A 112 30.23 8.39 26.68
CA LYS A 112 30.61 9.67 27.30
C LYS A 112 30.41 9.66 28.81
N ARG A 113 29.30 9.10 29.31
CA ARG A 113 29.05 8.95 30.76
C ARG A 113 30.04 8.01 31.43
N ARG A 114 30.41 6.90 30.78
CA ARG A 114 31.40 5.96 31.31
C ARG A 114 32.79 6.60 31.44
N ARG A 115 33.26 7.31 30.40
CA ARG A 115 34.56 8.01 30.43
C ARG A 115 34.66 9.05 31.54
N LYS A 116 33.57 9.79 31.81
CA LYS A 116 33.54 10.76 32.92
C LYS A 116 33.73 10.10 34.28
N LYS A 117 33.15 8.93 34.52
CA LYS A 117 33.33 8.19 35.80
C LYS A 117 34.77 7.74 36.03
N LEU A 118 35.43 7.25 34.97
CA LEU A 118 36.83 6.77 35.03
C LEU A 118 37.88 7.89 35.19
N SER A 119 37.55 9.14 34.86
CA SER A 119 38.47 10.28 35.02
C SER A 119 38.36 10.98 36.37
N SER A 120 37.42 10.57 37.22
CA SER A 120 37.15 11.14 38.55
C SER A 120 37.58 10.23 39.71
N GLU A 121 38.18 9.08 39.40
CA GLU A 121 38.97 8.24 40.33
C GLU A 121 40.47 8.48 40.08
#